data_AF-A0A1E7JJP2-F1
#
_entry.id   AF-A0A1E7JJP2-F1
#
_cell.length_a   1.000
_cell.length_b   1.000
_cell.length_c   1.000
_cell.angle_alpha   90.00
_cell.angle_beta   90.00
_cell.angle_gamma   90.00
#
_symmetry.space_group_name_H-M   'P 1'
#
loop_
_entity.id
_entity.type
_entity.pdbx_description
1 polymer ?
#
loop_
_entity_poly.entity_id
_entity_poly.type
_entity_poly.pdbx_seq_one_letter_code
_entity_poly.pdbx_strand_id
1 'polypeptide(L)'
;MKRRTILTAGAGATAALTLGATAGPASARSRTAPAGSGALLHRWFRDTYASIEAMHTDFGLAADKVDVSGAKPERSVQTSPTNIGCGIWSTVAAAGLGVISRPLMRKRLAGTVSAVEKLERAKGFWLNWYDADTGKVLTKWPETGDEVRPFLSSVDNAWLVTGLRIAAQADPSLAPRVRALLKDADWNFYYTPYDEEDPAQNPGQIHGGYWTEDDTFTPHWYGALNTEPRMASYLGIADGSLPGEHYWRTFRTMVPENEQEQKPEGEYVTVDGVRLFRGHYTYRGRKLIPSWGGSMFEALMVPLFVPEGEWAPKAWGVTHKRYIRSQIEHGLEEEKLGYWGFSPANIPAGGYSEYGVDAIGMTVDGYFSKGVVTPHASFLAMQFEPKDSVANLLKIARDFGAYHDGLGFRDSVDVREGTVSDFMLALDQGMITAGLAQVLSPGLLQGAFRSGGFRRRVRPLLAKEDFGIA
;
A
#
# COMPACT_ATOMS: atom_id res chain seq x y z
N MET A 1 -39.29 22.35 16.80
CA MET A 1 -40.09 22.28 18.05
C MET A 1 -39.45 21.32 19.04
N LYS A 2 -39.23 21.81 20.26
CA LYS A 2 -38.72 21.11 21.45
C LYS A 2 -39.62 19.94 21.85
N ARG A 3 -39.06 18.86 22.41
CA ARG A 3 -39.03 18.63 23.88
C ARG A 3 -38.20 17.39 24.27
N ARG A 4 -37.31 17.64 25.25
CA ARG A 4 -36.61 16.68 26.11
C ARG A 4 -37.58 16.06 27.12
N THR A 5 -37.26 14.86 27.59
CA THR A 5 -37.52 14.49 29.00
C THR A 5 -36.33 13.68 29.53
N ILE A 6 -35.76 14.19 30.62
CA ILE A 6 -34.76 13.58 31.50
C ILE A 6 -35.52 12.95 32.67
N LEU A 7 -35.04 11.84 33.23
CA LEU A 7 -35.22 11.51 34.65
C LEU A 7 -33.99 10.77 35.21
N THR A 8 -33.45 11.39 36.26
CA THR A 8 -32.35 11.07 37.19
C THR A 8 -32.69 9.89 38.12
N ALA A 9 -31.77 8.94 38.33
CA ALA A 9 -30.80 8.80 39.44
C ALA A 9 -31.33 8.16 40.75
N GLY A 10 -30.61 7.14 41.22
CA GLY A 10 -30.72 6.52 42.56
C GLY A 10 -29.48 5.65 42.83
N ALA A 11 -28.85 5.87 43.98
CA ALA A 11 -27.47 5.50 44.31
C ALA A 11 -27.29 4.09 44.93
N GLY A 12 -26.05 3.60 44.93
CA GLY A 12 -25.63 2.43 45.71
C GLY A 12 -24.13 2.16 45.58
N ALA A 13 -23.36 2.59 46.59
CA ALA A 13 -21.91 2.44 46.68
C ALA A 13 -21.47 1.01 47.00
N THR A 14 -20.28 0.62 46.56
CA THR A 14 -19.36 -0.23 47.34
C THR A 14 -17.93 -0.08 46.81
N ALA A 15 -17.04 0.33 47.71
CA ALA A 15 -15.61 0.40 47.50
C ALA A 15 -14.96 -0.97 47.73
N ALA A 16 -13.95 -1.31 46.93
CA ALA A 16 -12.92 -2.26 47.32
C ALA A 16 -11.58 -1.83 46.70
N LEU A 17 -10.68 -1.38 47.57
CA LEU A 17 -9.25 -1.16 47.32
C LEU A 17 -8.54 -2.52 47.28
N THR A 18 -7.77 -2.81 46.22
CA THR A 18 -6.57 -3.65 46.32
C THR A 18 -5.54 -3.27 45.26
N LEU A 19 -4.48 -2.61 45.75
CA LEU A 19 -3.05 -2.86 45.57
C LEU A 19 -2.48 -3.08 44.16
N GLY A 20 -1.48 -2.25 43.86
CA GLY A 20 -0.74 -2.20 42.61
C GLY A 20 0.05 -3.46 42.28
N ALA A 21 0.13 -3.72 40.99
CA ALA A 21 1.21 -4.46 40.37
C ALA A 21 1.77 -3.57 39.24
N THR A 22 2.98 -3.07 39.44
CA THR A 22 3.77 -2.40 38.41
C THR A 22 4.09 -3.40 37.29
N ALA A 23 3.33 -3.37 36.21
CA ALA A 23 3.67 -4.10 35.00
C ALA A 23 4.82 -3.37 34.29
N GLY A 24 6.04 -3.92 34.43
CA GLY A 24 7.19 -3.54 33.61
C GLY A 24 6.92 -3.80 32.12
N PRO A 25 7.75 -3.24 31.22
CA PRO A 25 7.48 -3.25 29.79
C PRO A 25 7.49 -4.69 29.28
N ALA A 26 6.34 -5.16 28.79
CA ALA A 26 6.22 -6.45 28.14
C ALA A 26 7.06 -6.45 26.87
N SER A 27 8.20 -7.14 26.93
CA SER A 27 8.96 -7.58 25.76
C SER A 27 8.00 -8.24 24.77
N ALA A 28 7.99 -7.73 23.53
CA ALA A 28 7.20 -8.25 22.42
C ALA A 28 7.60 -9.71 22.14
N ARG A 29 6.88 -10.65 22.75
CA ARG A 29 6.96 -12.07 22.37
C ARG A 29 6.27 -12.22 21.01
N SER A 30 7.07 -12.58 20.00
CA SER A 30 6.62 -13.11 18.72
C SER A 30 5.52 -14.15 18.95
N ARG A 31 4.30 -13.86 18.50
CA ARG A 31 3.21 -14.84 18.47
C ARG A 31 3.50 -15.77 17.29
N THR A 32 4.20 -16.86 17.55
CA THR A 32 4.40 -17.93 16.57
C THR A 32 3.06 -18.46 16.10
N ALA A 33 2.85 -18.48 14.77
CA ALA A 33 1.66 -19.03 14.15
C ALA A 33 1.48 -20.52 14.53
N PRO A 34 0.25 -21.05 14.60
CA PRO A 34 -0.01 -22.45 14.90
C PRO A 34 0.79 -23.39 13.99
N ALA A 35 1.29 -24.49 14.53
CA ALA A 35 1.94 -25.56 13.76
C ALA A 35 0.95 -26.10 12.71
N GLY A 36 1.16 -25.75 11.44
CA GLY A 36 0.22 -25.98 10.34
C GLY A 36 0.00 -24.73 9.47
N SER A 37 -0.01 -23.55 10.10
CA SER A 37 -0.10 -22.27 9.37
C SER A 37 1.16 -22.00 8.55
N GLY A 38 2.35 -22.35 9.04
CA GLY A 38 3.60 -22.12 8.29
C GLY A 38 3.65 -22.80 6.93
N ALA A 39 3.25 -24.08 6.84
CA ALA A 39 3.23 -24.82 5.59
C ALA A 39 2.21 -24.23 4.59
N LEU A 40 1.04 -23.82 5.08
CA LEU A 40 0.03 -23.14 4.26
C LEU A 40 0.55 -21.79 3.74
N LEU A 41 1.14 -20.96 4.59
CA LEU A 41 1.69 -19.66 4.20
C LEU A 41 2.82 -19.81 3.17
N HIS A 42 3.70 -20.80 3.34
CA HIS A 42 4.73 -21.11 2.34
C HIS A 42 4.14 -21.60 1.02
N ARG A 43 3.05 -22.39 1.04
CA ARG A 43 2.32 -22.79 -0.17
C ARG A 43 1.72 -21.58 -0.86
N TRP A 44 0.96 -20.74 -0.15
CA TRP A 44 0.40 -19.51 -0.69
C TRP A 44 1.49 -18.63 -1.30
N PHE A 45 2.63 -18.48 -0.63
CA PHE A 45 3.73 -17.70 -1.17
C PHE A 45 4.28 -18.29 -2.47
N ARG A 46 4.53 -19.61 -2.52
CA ARG A 46 5.07 -20.28 -3.72
C ARG A 46 4.10 -20.16 -4.89
N ASP A 47 2.82 -20.40 -4.65
CA ASP A 47 1.81 -20.41 -5.70
C ASP A 47 1.60 -18.97 -6.22
N THR A 48 1.52 -17.96 -5.34
CA THR A 48 1.51 -16.54 -5.74
C THR A 48 2.81 -16.14 -6.47
N TYR A 49 3.98 -16.64 -6.07
CA TYR A 49 5.21 -16.32 -6.80
C TYR A 49 5.18 -16.90 -8.22
N ALA A 50 4.57 -18.06 -8.42
CA ALA A 50 4.43 -18.66 -9.73
C ALA A 50 3.55 -17.82 -10.69
N SER A 51 2.56 -17.06 -10.20
CA SER A 51 1.83 -16.10 -11.06
C SER A 51 2.69 -14.90 -11.45
N ILE A 52 3.56 -14.40 -10.55
CA ILE A 52 4.59 -13.40 -10.89
C ILE A 52 5.56 -13.96 -11.95
N GLU A 53 5.94 -15.24 -11.86
CA GLU A 53 6.77 -15.89 -12.89
C GLU A 53 6.03 -16.01 -14.22
N ALA A 54 4.74 -16.34 -14.21
CA ALA A 54 3.91 -16.39 -15.42
C ALA A 54 3.78 -15.00 -16.09
N MET A 55 3.82 -13.93 -15.31
CA MET A 55 3.83 -12.55 -15.81
C MET A 55 5.21 -12.09 -16.28
N HIS A 56 6.30 -12.80 -16.00
CA HIS A 56 7.64 -12.37 -16.38
C HIS A 56 7.93 -12.60 -17.87
N THR A 57 8.53 -11.62 -18.53
CA THR A 57 8.92 -11.68 -19.94
C THR A 57 10.40 -11.98 -20.13
N ASP A 58 10.78 -12.44 -21.32
CA ASP A 58 12.20 -12.64 -21.67
C ASP A 58 12.98 -11.31 -21.74
N PHE A 59 12.27 -10.19 -21.96
CA PHE A 59 12.86 -8.85 -21.86
C PHE A 59 13.30 -8.52 -20.43
N GLY A 60 12.67 -9.14 -19.42
CA GLY A 60 13.03 -9.03 -18.00
C GLY A 60 12.03 -8.23 -17.15
N LEU A 61 10.84 -7.94 -17.67
CA LEU A 61 9.80 -7.17 -16.96
C LEU A 61 8.65 -8.09 -16.55
N ALA A 62 7.93 -7.73 -15.48
CA ALA A 62 6.66 -8.36 -15.15
C ALA A 62 5.54 -7.61 -15.88
N ALA A 63 4.76 -8.30 -16.70
CA ALA A 63 3.53 -7.78 -17.29
C ALA A 63 2.49 -7.46 -16.21
N ASP A 64 1.45 -6.75 -16.61
CA ASP A 64 0.42 -6.21 -15.72
C ASP A 64 -0.48 -7.26 -15.09
N LYS A 65 -0.84 -8.29 -15.87
CA LYS A 65 -1.75 -9.33 -15.40
C LYS A 65 -1.57 -10.63 -16.15
N VAL A 66 -2.17 -11.68 -15.60
CA VAL A 66 -2.41 -12.95 -16.29
C VAL A 66 -3.88 -13.34 -16.16
N ASP A 67 -4.49 -13.73 -17.28
CA ASP A 67 -5.82 -14.32 -17.39
C ASP A 67 -5.71 -15.83 -17.15
N VAL A 68 -6.53 -16.37 -16.26
CA VAL A 68 -6.57 -17.78 -15.88
C VAL A 68 -7.92 -18.45 -16.19
N SER A 69 -8.78 -17.82 -17.00
CA SER A 69 -10.04 -18.41 -17.47
C SER A 69 -9.82 -19.57 -18.44
N GLY A 70 -8.72 -19.54 -19.19
CA GLY A 70 -8.36 -20.54 -20.20
C GLY A 70 -7.65 -21.79 -19.65
N ALA A 71 -7.39 -22.75 -20.53
CA ALA A 71 -6.63 -23.95 -20.18
C ALA A 71 -5.16 -23.68 -19.84
N LYS A 72 -4.63 -22.53 -20.24
CA LYS A 72 -3.29 -22.03 -19.92
C LYS A 72 -3.39 -20.57 -19.52
N PRO A 73 -2.56 -20.11 -18.58
CA PRO A 73 -2.52 -18.69 -18.22
C PRO A 73 -2.07 -17.83 -19.41
N GLU A 74 -2.79 -16.75 -19.69
CA GLU A 74 -2.51 -15.81 -20.77
C GLU A 74 -2.07 -14.46 -20.21
N ARG A 75 -0.80 -14.12 -20.44
CA ARG A 75 -0.17 -12.90 -19.94
C ARG A 75 -0.59 -11.69 -20.79
N SER A 76 -0.80 -10.53 -20.16
CA SER A 76 -1.00 -9.27 -20.87
C SER A 76 0.30 -8.71 -21.51
N VAL A 77 0.16 -7.69 -22.36
CA VAL A 77 1.28 -7.07 -23.07
C VAL A 77 1.90 -5.95 -22.25
N GLN A 78 1.08 -5.15 -21.59
CA GLN A 78 1.47 -3.94 -20.89
C GLN A 78 2.17 -4.21 -19.56
N THR A 79 3.04 -3.30 -19.14
CA THR A 79 3.64 -3.22 -17.81
C THR A 79 3.76 -1.76 -17.38
N SER A 80 3.83 -1.53 -16.07
CA SER A 80 4.01 -0.23 -15.45
C SER A 80 5.25 -0.23 -14.54
N PRO A 81 5.80 0.94 -14.18
CA PRO A 81 6.88 1.01 -13.20
C PRO A 81 6.54 0.30 -11.88
N THR A 82 5.29 0.37 -11.42
CA THR A 82 4.81 -0.38 -10.24
C THR A 82 4.92 -1.88 -10.43
N ASN A 83 4.44 -2.42 -11.57
CA ASN A 83 4.49 -3.85 -11.86
C ASN A 83 5.94 -4.38 -11.92
N ILE A 84 6.85 -3.57 -12.47
CA ILE A 84 8.28 -3.88 -12.48
C ILE A 84 8.84 -3.93 -11.06
N GLY A 85 8.46 -2.97 -10.21
CA GLY A 85 8.73 -3.00 -8.77
C GLY A 85 8.26 -4.32 -8.14
N CYS A 86 7.00 -4.70 -8.37
CA CYS A 86 6.38 -5.94 -7.90
C CYS A 86 7.21 -7.17 -8.24
N GLY A 87 7.64 -7.30 -9.50
CA GLY A 87 8.48 -8.40 -9.94
C GLY A 87 9.82 -8.46 -9.19
N ILE A 88 10.44 -7.31 -8.92
CA ILE A 88 11.72 -7.20 -8.22
C ILE A 88 11.59 -7.70 -6.77
N TRP A 89 10.70 -7.10 -5.96
CA TRP A 89 10.63 -7.49 -4.54
C TRP A 89 10.04 -8.88 -4.33
N SER A 90 9.15 -9.34 -5.23
CA SER A 90 8.68 -10.73 -5.23
C SER A 90 9.84 -11.70 -5.46
N THR A 91 10.75 -11.39 -6.38
CA THR A 91 11.95 -12.20 -6.65
C THR A 91 12.90 -12.23 -5.45
N VAL A 92 13.11 -11.10 -4.77
CA VAL A 92 13.90 -11.06 -3.53
C VAL A 92 13.25 -11.85 -2.41
N ALA A 93 11.94 -11.71 -2.23
CA ALA A 93 11.17 -12.46 -1.25
C ALA A 93 11.27 -13.98 -1.51
N ALA A 94 11.14 -14.40 -2.77
CA ALA A 94 11.20 -15.81 -3.15
C ALA A 94 12.55 -16.44 -2.82
N ALA A 95 13.64 -15.70 -3.02
CA ALA A 95 14.97 -16.17 -2.64
C ALA A 95 15.17 -16.17 -1.12
N GLY A 96 14.67 -15.14 -0.43
CA GLY A 96 14.74 -15.03 1.03
C GLY A 96 13.96 -16.10 1.78
N LEU A 97 12.86 -16.59 1.18
CA LEU A 97 12.05 -17.68 1.71
C LEU A 97 12.43 -19.07 1.16
N GLY A 98 13.47 -19.16 0.31
CA GLY A 98 13.97 -20.43 -0.22
C GLY A 98 13.12 -21.07 -1.33
N VAL A 99 12.20 -20.32 -1.96
CA VAL A 99 11.43 -20.78 -3.14
C VAL A 99 12.31 -20.83 -4.39
N ILE A 100 13.23 -19.89 -4.52
CA ILE A 100 14.25 -19.90 -5.58
C ILE A 100 15.66 -19.81 -5.00
N SER A 101 16.65 -20.24 -5.78
CA SER A 101 18.05 -20.14 -5.39
C SER A 101 18.56 -18.70 -5.49
N ARG A 102 19.54 -18.33 -4.65
CA ARG A 102 20.22 -17.02 -4.73
C ARG A 102 20.83 -16.75 -6.11
N PRO A 103 21.48 -17.71 -6.80
CA PRO A 103 21.95 -17.50 -8.17
C PRO A 103 20.83 -17.16 -9.15
N LEU A 104 19.66 -17.83 -9.06
CA LEU A 104 18.51 -17.51 -9.92
C LEU A 104 17.97 -16.11 -9.63
N MET A 105 17.87 -15.73 -8.35
CA MET A 105 17.51 -14.36 -7.95
C MET A 105 18.44 -13.33 -8.58
N ARG A 106 19.76 -13.50 -8.46
CA ARG A 106 20.75 -12.58 -9.05
C ARG A 106 20.58 -12.46 -10.56
N LYS A 107 20.39 -13.59 -11.26
CA LYS A 107 20.14 -13.60 -12.71
C LYS A 107 18.88 -12.79 -13.06
N ARG A 108 17.77 -13.02 -12.36
CA ARG A 108 16.50 -12.32 -12.60
C ARG A 108 16.61 -10.82 -12.32
N LEU A 109 17.14 -10.45 -11.16
CA LEU A 109 17.35 -9.04 -10.80
C LEU A 109 18.27 -8.32 -11.81
N ALA A 110 19.37 -8.95 -12.23
CA ALA A 110 20.25 -8.40 -13.26
C ALA A 110 19.53 -8.24 -14.61
N GLY A 111 18.68 -9.21 -14.98
CA GLY A 111 17.82 -9.13 -16.16
C GLY A 111 16.88 -7.92 -16.09
N THR A 112 16.11 -7.80 -15.02
CA THR A 112 15.17 -6.68 -14.82
C THR A 112 15.88 -5.33 -14.77
N VAL A 113 17.01 -5.20 -14.06
CA VAL A 113 17.79 -3.94 -14.07
C VAL A 113 18.28 -3.59 -15.47
N SER A 114 18.71 -4.59 -16.26
CA SER A 114 19.12 -4.37 -17.66
C SER A 114 17.96 -3.98 -18.57
N ALA A 115 16.75 -4.44 -18.27
CA ALA A 115 15.53 -4.05 -18.97
C ALA A 115 15.16 -2.59 -18.64
N VAL A 116 15.15 -2.24 -17.36
CA VAL A 116 14.87 -0.90 -16.85
C VAL A 116 15.86 0.15 -17.39
N GLU A 117 17.13 -0.21 -17.57
CA GLU A 117 18.14 0.66 -18.22
C GLU A 117 17.83 1.01 -19.68
N LYS A 118 17.03 0.19 -20.37
CA LYS A 118 16.65 0.40 -21.77
C LYS A 118 15.33 1.15 -21.94
N LEU A 119 14.55 1.30 -20.86
CA LEU A 119 13.27 1.97 -20.93
C LEU A 119 13.45 3.46 -21.20
N GLU A 120 12.60 3.98 -22.09
CA GLU A 120 12.48 5.41 -22.29
C GLU A 120 12.07 6.10 -21.00
N ARG A 121 12.64 7.28 -20.74
CA ARG A 121 12.42 8.06 -19.52
C ARG A 121 12.37 9.53 -19.85
N ALA A 122 11.64 10.29 -19.04
CA ALA A 122 11.59 11.74 -19.11
C ALA A 122 11.81 12.34 -17.73
N LYS A 123 12.53 13.47 -17.67
CA LYS A 123 12.80 14.22 -16.43
C LYS A 123 13.38 13.36 -15.29
N GLY A 124 14.14 12.32 -15.63
CA GLY A 124 14.72 11.38 -14.65
C GLY A 124 13.82 10.22 -14.21
N PHE A 125 12.56 10.20 -14.65
CA PHE A 125 11.54 9.24 -14.24
C PHE A 125 11.04 8.38 -15.42
N TRP A 126 10.41 7.26 -15.09
CA TRP A 126 9.80 6.32 -16.02
C TRP A 126 8.35 6.69 -16.31
N LEU A 127 7.92 6.41 -17.54
CA LEU A 127 6.55 6.60 -18.02
C LEU A 127 5.63 5.51 -17.48
N ASN A 128 4.33 5.78 -17.46
CA ASN A 128 3.31 4.93 -16.85
C ASN A 128 3.14 3.55 -17.52
N TRP A 129 3.27 3.45 -18.85
CA TRP A 129 3.00 2.21 -19.57
C TRP A 129 4.02 1.87 -20.64
N TYR A 130 4.50 0.61 -20.62
CA TYR A 130 5.40 0.02 -21.60
C TYR A 130 4.86 -1.33 -22.08
N ASP A 131 5.26 -1.73 -23.27
CA ASP A 131 5.18 -3.11 -23.73
C ASP A 131 6.21 -3.95 -22.96
N ALA A 132 5.76 -5.00 -22.27
CA ALA A 132 6.58 -5.81 -21.38
C ALA A 132 7.59 -6.70 -22.10
N ASP A 133 7.35 -7.02 -23.39
CA ASP A 133 8.20 -7.88 -24.21
C ASP A 133 9.28 -7.09 -24.98
N THR A 134 9.08 -5.78 -25.16
CA THR A 134 9.98 -4.93 -25.97
C THR A 134 10.53 -3.71 -25.23
N GLY A 135 9.91 -3.29 -24.14
CA GLY A 135 10.24 -2.09 -23.38
C GLY A 135 9.83 -0.77 -24.06
N LYS A 136 9.06 -0.82 -25.15
CA LYS A 136 8.59 0.38 -25.87
C LYS A 136 7.46 1.05 -25.10
N VAL A 137 7.43 2.38 -25.10
CA VAL A 137 6.32 3.17 -24.54
C VAL A 137 5.03 2.84 -25.28
N LEU A 138 3.94 2.64 -24.54
CA LEU A 138 2.62 2.42 -25.12
C LEU A 138 1.93 3.76 -25.37
N THR A 139 1.48 3.95 -26.61
CA THR A 139 0.59 5.07 -27.01
C THR A 139 -0.81 4.60 -27.39
N LYS A 140 -1.01 3.27 -27.40
CA LYS A 140 -2.28 2.59 -27.62
C LYS A 140 -2.40 1.45 -26.62
N TRP A 141 -3.57 1.31 -26.01
CA TRP A 141 -3.85 0.25 -25.06
C TRP A 141 -3.95 -1.10 -25.80
N PRO A 142 -3.20 -2.14 -25.42
CA PRO A 142 -3.10 -3.37 -26.23
C PRO A 142 -4.44 -4.07 -26.49
N GLU A 143 -5.32 -4.15 -25.49
CA GLU A 143 -6.58 -4.88 -25.62
C GLU A 143 -7.68 -4.11 -26.38
N THR A 144 -7.72 -2.78 -26.26
CA THR A 144 -8.83 -1.96 -26.79
C THR A 144 -8.45 -1.06 -27.95
N GLY A 145 -7.16 -0.75 -28.10
CA GLY A 145 -6.67 0.24 -29.05
C GLY A 145 -6.92 1.69 -28.62
N ASP A 146 -7.41 1.92 -27.40
CA ASP A 146 -7.63 3.26 -26.86
C ASP A 146 -6.31 4.04 -26.76
N GLU A 147 -6.38 5.37 -26.88
CA GLU A 147 -5.20 6.20 -26.77
C GLU A 147 -4.62 6.20 -25.34
N VAL A 148 -3.31 5.99 -25.26
CA VAL A 148 -2.56 6.08 -24.00
C VAL A 148 -1.63 7.28 -24.13
N ARG A 149 -1.84 8.28 -23.30
CA ARG A 149 -0.96 9.45 -23.26
C ARG A 149 0.22 9.16 -22.32
N PRO A 150 1.48 9.30 -22.77
CA PRO A 150 2.64 9.11 -21.91
C PRO A 150 2.60 10.05 -20.70
N PHE A 151 2.75 9.48 -19.52
CA PHE A 151 2.58 10.18 -18.24
C PHE A 151 3.65 9.76 -17.24
N LEU A 152 4.19 10.72 -16.49
CA LEU A 152 5.10 10.48 -15.38
C LEU A 152 4.31 10.47 -14.06
N SER A 153 3.91 9.28 -13.60
CA SER A 153 3.22 9.08 -12.32
C SER A 153 4.19 9.14 -11.14
N SER A 154 3.96 10.02 -10.17
CA SER A 154 4.82 10.09 -8.98
C SER A 154 4.71 8.82 -8.12
N VAL A 155 3.54 8.18 -8.14
CA VAL A 155 3.26 6.91 -7.44
C VAL A 155 3.98 5.74 -8.09
N ASP A 156 3.83 5.56 -9.41
CA ASP A 156 4.42 4.40 -10.08
C ASP A 156 5.94 4.42 -9.99
N ASN A 157 6.52 5.61 -10.14
CA ASN A 157 7.94 5.82 -9.97
C ASN A 157 8.40 5.51 -8.54
N ALA A 158 7.61 5.82 -7.51
CA ALA A 158 7.97 5.50 -6.13
C ALA A 158 8.07 3.98 -5.91
N TRP A 159 7.18 3.21 -6.52
CA TRP A 159 7.20 1.76 -6.43
C TRP A 159 8.34 1.14 -7.24
N LEU A 160 8.66 1.64 -8.44
CA LEU A 160 9.84 1.18 -9.16
C LEU A 160 11.14 1.50 -8.39
N VAL A 161 11.28 2.72 -7.86
CA VAL A 161 12.45 3.11 -7.06
C VAL A 161 12.57 2.25 -5.81
N THR A 162 11.45 1.91 -5.17
CA THR A 162 11.39 0.96 -4.05
C THR A 162 11.95 -0.41 -4.45
N GLY A 163 11.49 -0.96 -5.57
CA GLY A 163 12.01 -2.21 -6.13
C GLY A 163 13.52 -2.14 -6.41
N LEU A 164 13.98 -1.10 -7.11
CA LEU A 164 15.40 -0.92 -7.43
C LEU A 164 16.30 -0.85 -6.18
N ARG A 165 15.85 -0.17 -5.12
CA ARG A 165 16.57 -0.15 -3.82
C ARG A 165 16.64 -1.52 -3.18
N ILE A 166 15.55 -2.30 -3.24
CA ILE A 166 15.52 -3.68 -2.76
C ILE A 166 16.49 -4.56 -3.57
N ALA A 167 16.51 -4.42 -4.90
CA ALA A 167 17.46 -5.15 -5.76
C ALA A 167 18.92 -4.84 -5.41
N ALA A 168 19.28 -3.57 -5.25
CA ALA A 168 20.64 -3.17 -4.88
C ALA A 168 21.06 -3.68 -3.49
N GLN A 169 20.11 -3.77 -2.54
CA GLN A 169 20.36 -4.34 -1.22
C GLN A 169 20.51 -5.87 -1.27
N ALA A 170 19.70 -6.56 -2.06
CA ALA A 170 19.68 -8.02 -2.18
C ALA A 170 20.87 -8.56 -3.00
N ASP A 171 21.31 -7.81 -4.02
CA ASP A 171 22.50 -8.07 -4.80
C ASP A 171 23.38 -6.80 -4.89
N PRO A 172 24.38 -6.66 -4.00
CA PRO A 172 25.28 -5.50 -3.99
C PRO A 172 26.05 -5.27 -5.30
N SER A 173 26.17 -6.28 -6.18
CA SER A 173 26.80 -6.12 -7.48
C SER A 173 25.99 -5.21 -8.42
N LEU A 174 24.68 -5.08 -8.19
CA LEU A 174 23.78 -4.19 -8.95
C LEU A 174 23.81 -2.75 -8.42
N ALA A 175 24.37 -2.51 -7.23
CA ALA A 175 24.32 -1.21 -6.59
C ALA A 175 24.89 -0.05 -7.42
N PRO A 176 26.01 -0.18 -8.16
CA PRO A 176 26.49 0.88 -9.05
C PRO A 176 25.51 1.22 -10.17
N ARG A 177 24.88 0.22 -10.78
CA ARG A 177 23.91 0.37 -11.87
C ARG A 177 22.62 1.03 -11.36
N VAL A 178 22.10 0.55 -10.25
CA VAL A 178 20.93 1.15 -9.59
C VAL A 178 21.21 2.60 -9.17
N ARG A 179 22.39 2.90 -8.60
CA ARG A 179 22.76 4.29 -8.31
C ARG A 179 22.79 5.17 -9.55
N ALA A 180 23.27 4.65 -10.68
CA ALA A 180 23.27 5.40 -11.94
C ALA A 180 21.83 5.65 -12.44
N LEU A 181 20.95 4.66 -12.36
CA LEU A 181 19.53 4.83 -12.72
C LEU A 181 18.82 5.88 -11.86
N LEU A 182 19.09 5.87 -10.55
CA LEU A 182 18.43 6.74 -9.57
C LEU A 182 19.07 8.12 -9.44
N LYS A 183 20.24 8.34 -10.05
CA LYS A 183 20.99 9.60 -9.92
C LYS A 183 20.16 10.81 -10.37
N ASP A 184 19.39 10.64 -11.43
CA ASP A 184 18.64 11.73 -12.07
C ASP A 184 17.15 11.73 -11.66
N ALA A 185 16.71 10.77 -10.84
CA ALA A 185 15.33 10.68 -10.32
C ALA A 185 15.15 11.62 -9.12
N ASP A 186 15.13 12.93 -9.38
CA ASP A 186 15.00 13.97 -8.36
C ASP A 186 13.53 14.26 -8.01
N TRP A 187 13.10 13.82 -6.82
CA TRP A 187 11.73 14.03 -6.34
C TRP A 187 11.31 15.51 -6.22
N ASN A 188 12.26 16.45 -6.17
CA ASN A 188 11.93 17.88 -6.21
C ASN A 188 11.19 18.26 -7.50
N PHE A 189 11.32 17.48 -8.57
CA PHE A 189 10.56 17.67 -9.81
C PHE A 189 9.03 17.65 -9.59
N TYR A 190 8.53 16.78 -8.71
CA TYR A 190 7.09 16.70 -8.42
C TYR A 190 6.65 17.65 -7.32
N TYR A 191 7.58 18.32 -6.63
CA TYR A 191 7.29 19.05 -5.40
C TYR A 191 6.89 20.49 -5.68
N THR A 192 5.78 20.91 -5.10
CA THR A 192 5.42 22.31 -4.99
C THR A 192 5.81 22.81 -3.60
N PRO A 193 6.75 23.76 -3.48
CA PRO A 193 7.09 24.37 -2.20
C PRO A 193 5.87 24.94 -1.49
N TYR A 194 5.94 25.01 -0.15
CA TYR A 194 4.89 25.64 0.62
C TYR A 194 4.98 27.16 0.51
N ASP A 195 3.84 27.83 0.31
CA ASP A 195 3.69 29.27 0.46
C ASP A 195 2.57 29.58 1.47
N GLU A 196 2.85 30.44 2.43
CA GLU A 196 1.85 30.88 3.42
C GLU A 196 0.85 31.87 2.81
N GLU A 197 1.25 32.63 1.79
CA GLU A 197 0.39 33.60 1.12
C GLU A 197 -0.63 32.94 0.19
N ASP A 198 -0.28 31.77 -0.38
CA ASP A 198 -1.16 30.97 -1.24
C ASP A 198 -1.00 29.45 -1.00
N PRO A 199 -1.44 28.96 0.17
CA PRO A 199 -1.26 27.55 0.54
C PRO A 199 -2.15 26.60 -0.26
N ALA A 200 -3.12 27.12 -1.01
CA ALA A 200 -3.99 26.32 -1.86
C ALA A 200 -3.30 25.91 -3.16
N GLN A 201 -2.53 26.82 -3.77
CA GLN A 201 -1.74 26.53 -4.97
C GLN A 201 -0.31 26.06 -4.64
N ASN A 202 0.18 26.38 -3.45
CA ASN A 202 1.54 26.03 -3.00
C ASN A 202 1.48 25.27 -1.65
N PRO A 203 0.99 24.02 -1.65
CA PRO A 203 0.67 23.31 -0.42
C PRO A 203 1.88 22.68 0.30
N GLY A 204 3.08 22.68 -0.29
CA GLY A 204 4.19 21.89 0.25
C GLY A 204 4.01 20.38 0.03
N GLN A 205 3.41 20.00 -1.10
CA GLN A 205 3.04 18.62 -1.43
C GLN A 205 3.56 18.23 -2.83
N ILE A 206 3.45 16.95 -3.15
CA ILE A 206 3.88 16.41 -4.46
C ILE A 206 2.68 16.32 -5.40
N HIS A 207 2.88 16.68 -6.67
CA HIS A 207 1.88 16.49 -7.72
C HIS A 207 1.57 15.00 -7.94
N GLY A 208 0.34 14.74 -8.42
CA GLY A 208 -0.08 13.42 -8.90
C GLY A 208 0.85 12.84 -9.96
N GLY A 209 1.19 13.69 -10.93
CA GLY A 209 2.22 13.39 -11.91
C GLY A 209 2.34 14.50 -12.94
N TYR A 210 2.82 14.14 -14.13
CA TYR A 210 3.16 15.10 -15.17
C TYR A 210 2.92 14.53 -16.57
N TRP A 211 2.22 15.31 -17.40
CA TRP A 211 1.93 15.00 -18.80
C TRP A 211 3.10 15.46 -19.69
N THR A 212 3.80 14.49 -20.29
CA THR A 212 5.05 14.80 -21.02
C THR A 212 4.83 15.52 -22.34
N GLU A 213 3.68 15.30 -22.97
CA GLU A 213 3.31 15.96 -24.22
C GLU A 213 2.95 17.43 -24.00
N ASP A 214 2.24 17.72 -22.91
CA ASP A 214 1.72 19.06 -22.60
C ASP A 214 2.74 19.91 -21.81
N ASP A 215 3.79 19.30 -21.27
CA ASP A 215 4.72 19.92 -20.31
C ASP A 215 3.98 20.50 -19.09
N THR A 216 2.99 19.77 -18.58
CA THR A 216 2.14 20.22 -17.45
C THR A 216 2.06 19.18 -16.34
N PHE A 217 1.98 19.66 -15.10
CA PHE A 217 1.65 18.83 -13.95
C PHE A 217 0.15 18.56 -13.87
N THR A 218 -0.22 17.46 -13.23
CA THR A 218 -1.61 17.24 -12.82
C THR A 218 -2.07 18.37 -11.90
N PRO A 219 -3.35 18.81 -12.00
CA PRO A 219 -3.86 19.92 -11.19
C PRO A 219 -4.03 19.58 -9.70
N HIS A 220 -3.79 18.34 -9.31
CA HIS A 220 -3.92 17.86 -7.94
C HIS A 220 -2.57 17.47 -7.34
N TRP A 221 -2.53 17.42 -6.01
CA TRP A 221 -1.42 16.95 -5.19
C TRP A 221 -1.83 15.73 -4.37
N TYR A 222 -0.87 14.87 -4.07
CA TYR A 222 -1.04 13.83 -3.06
C TYR A 222 -0.87 14.41 -1.66
N GLY A 223 -1.98 14.91 -1.13
CA GLY A 223 -2.04 15.55 0.19
C GLY A 223 -2.42 14.61 1.33
N ALA A 224 -3.22 13.55 1.10
CA ALA A 224 -3.61 12.64 2.17
C ALA A 224 -2.40 11.83 2.68
N LEU A 225 -2.21 11.77 4.01
CA LEU A 225 -1.07 11.09 4.60
C LEU A 225 -1.22 9.56 4.58
N ASN A 226 -2.39 9.03 4.94
CA ASN A 226 -2.61 7.59 5.06
C ASN A 226 -3.00 6.95 3.72
N THR A 227 -2.24 7.30 2.67
CA THR A 227 -2.34 6.73 1.33
C THR A 227 -0.97 6.24 0.87
N GLU A 228 -0.95 5.37 -0.12
CA GLU A 228 0.25 4.73 -0.65
C GLU A 228 1.25 5.67 -1.35
N PRO A 229 0.87 6.85 -1.91
CA PRO A 229 1.82 7.81 -2.48
C PRO A 229 2.79 8.37 -1.44
N ARG A 230 2.52 8.22 -0.13
CA ARG A 230 3.48 8.61 0.92
C ARG A 230 4.83 7.92 0.79
N MET A 231 4.92 6.81 0.04
CA MET A 231 6.21 6.22 -0.30
C MET A 231 7.10 7.17 -1.12
N ALA A 232 6.53 7.94 -2.05
CA ALA A 232 7.25 9.00 -2.79
C ALA A 232 7.78 10.08 -1.83
N SER A 233 6.94 10.51 -0.88
CA SER A 233 7.33 11.46 0.17
C SER A 233 8.52 10.94 0.99
N TYR A 234 8.48 9.67 1.42
CA TYR A 234 9.58 9.07 2.17
C TYR A 234 10.86 8.93 1.36
N LEU A 235 10.77 8.55 0.09
CA LEU A 235 11.92 8.47 -0.80
C LEU A 235 12.57 9.85 -0.99
N GLY A 236 11.77 10.87 -1.30
CA GLY A 236 12.26 12.24 -1.47
C GLY A 236 12.89 12.83 -0.21
N ILE A 237 12.25 12.62 0.96
CA ILE A 237 12.81 13.05 2.25
C ILE A 237 14.10 12.29 2.58
N ALA A 238 14.13 10.97 2.34
CA ALA A 238 15.31 10.14 2.63
C ALA A 238 16.51 10.55 1.77
N ASP A 239 16.27 10.80 0.49
CA ASP A 239 17.32 11.20 -0.46
C ASP A 239 17.74 12.66 -0.27
N GLY A 240 16.90 13.46 0.37
CA GLY A 240 17.15 14.86 0.70
C GLY A 240 16.73 15.84 -0.38
N SER A 241 16.02 15.37 -1.42
CA SER A 241 15.40 16.23 -2.43
C SER A 241 14.14 16.93 -1.92
N LEU A 242 13.43 16.33 -0.96
CA LEU A 242 12.29 16.96 -0.29
C LEU A 242 12.67 17.44 1.12
N PRO A 243 12.16 18.60 1.56
CA PRO A 243 12.33 19.05 2.94
C PRO A 243 11.52 18.17 3.89
N GLY A 244 12.00 18.00 5.13
CA GLY A 244 11.29 17.20 6.15
C GLY A 244 9.90 17.75 6.51
N GLU A 245 9.70 19.06 6.31
CA GLU A 245 8.40 19.71 6.53
C GLU A 245 7.28 19.15 5.65
N HIS A 246 7.61 18.61 4.46
CA HIS A 246 6.65 17.99 3.56
C HIS A 246 5.79 16.93 4.28
N TYR A 247 6.40 16.15 5.19
CA TYR A 247 5.68 15.16 6.00
C TYR A 247 4.60 15.76 6.89
N TRP A 248 4.79 17.00 7.36
CA TRP A 248 3.83 17.71 8.21
C TRP A 248 2.80 18.49 7.39
N ARG A 249 3.07 18.73 6.11
CA ARG A 249 2.16 19.40 5.16
C ARG A 249 1.14 18.43 4.53
N THR A 250 1.35 17.12 4.64
CA THR A 250 0.32 16.13 4.30
C THR A 250 -0.75 16.04 5.39
N PHE A 251 -1.98 15.77 4.97
CA PHE A 251 -3.20 15.80 5.76
C PHE A 251 -3.40 14.49 6.52
N ARG A 252 -3.57 14.57 7.84
CA ARG A 252 -4.07 13.45 8.66
C ARG A 252 -5.58 13.30 8.49
N THR A 253 -6.27 14.42 8.36
CA THR A 253 -7.58 14.61 7.73
C THR A 253 -7.51 15.91 6.95
N MET A 254 -8.51 16.24 6.12
CA MET A 254 -8.61 17.62 5.63
C MET A 254 -8.87 18.54 6.83
N VAL A 255 -8.56 19.83 6.71
CA VAL A 255 -8.88 20.78 7.78
C VAL A 255 -10.41 20.84 7.99
N PRO A 256 -10.91 21.17 9.20
CA PRO A 256 -12.34 21.06 9.52
C PRO A 256 -13.27 21.90 8.65
N GLU A 257 -12.73 22.91 7.98
CA GLU A 257 -13.45 23.79 7.07
C GLU A 257 -13.70 23.15 5.69
N ASN A 258 -12.88 22.17 5.29
CA ASN A 258 -13.05 21.45 4.05
C ASN A 258 -14.15 20.38 4.19
N GLU A 259 -14.97 20.30 3.15
CA GLU A 259 -15.91 19.20 2.98
C GLU A 259 -15.15 17.88 2.85
N GLN A 260 -15.61 16.89 3.61
CA GLN A 260 -15.01 15.57 3.73
C GLN A 260 -16.06 14.64 4.38
N GLU A 261 -15.88 13.32 4.24
CA GLU A 261 -16.87 12.29 4.61
C GLU A 261 -17.49 12.45 6.01
N GLN A 262 -16.67 12.76 7.01
CA GLN A 262 -17.17 13.13 8.33
C GLN A 262 -16.42 14.34 8.87
N LYS A 263 -17.11 15.16 9.66
CA LYS A 263 -16.46 16.27 10.34
C LYS A 263 -15.33 15.73 11.24
N PRO A 264 -14.05 16.08 10.99
CA PRO A 264 -12.96 15.48 11.72
C PRO A 264 -12.92 16.00 13.16
N GLU A 265 -12.53 15.13 14.08
CA GLU A 265 -12.20 15.48 15.46
C GLU A 265 -10.70 15.76 15.56
N GLY A 266 -10.29 16.71 16.41
CA GLY A 266 -8.88 17.02 16.55
C GLY A 266 -8.59 18.44 17.02
N GLU A 267 -7.34 18.87 16.85
CA GLU A 267 -6.89 20.20 17.21
C GLU A 267 -5.74 20.66 16.29
N TYR A 268 -5.53 21.97 16.19
CA TYR A 268 -4.33 22.49 15.55
C TYR A 268 -3.12 22.35 16.48
N VAL A 269 -2.03 21.85 15.93
CA VAL A 269 -0.74 21.72 16.63
C VAL A 269 0.37 22.31 15.77
N THR A 270 1.49 22.64 16.41
CA THR A 270 2.72 23.02 15.71
C THR A 270 3.81 21.98 15.97
N VAL A 271 4.30 21.35 14.91
CA VAL A 271 5.37 20.35 14.97
C VAL A 271 6.46 20.76 14.00
N ASP A 272 7.70 20.84 14.48
CA ASP A 272 8.87 21.27 13.70
C ASP A 272 8.64 22.59 12.94
N GLY A 273 7.92 23.54 13.55
CA GLY A 273 7.60 24.84 12.95
C GLY A 273 6.43 24.83 11.95
N VAL A 274 5.86 23.67 11.64
CA VAL A 274 4.68 23.55 10.77
C VAL A 274 3.41 23.50 11.61
N ARG A 275 2.48 24.43 11.37
CA ARG A 275 1.12 24.36 11.91
C ARG A 275 0.30 23.40 11.06
N LEU A 276 -0.24 22.35 11.67
CA LEU A 276 -1.14 21.39 11.01
C LEU A 276 -2.38 21.11 11.85
N PHE A 277 -3.44 20.64 11.21
CA PHE A 277 -4.58 20.08 11.91
C PHE A 277 -4.32 18.60 12.21
N ARG A 278 -4.18 18.26 13.49
CA ARG A 278 -4.09 16.88 13.97
C ARG A 278 -5.49 16.29 14.07
N GLY A 279 -6.05 15.98 12.91
CA GLY A 279 -7.37 15.41 12.77
C GLY A 279 -7.37 13.88 12.80
N HIS A 280 -8.51 13.32 13.20
CA HIS A 280 -8.83 11.91 13.07
C HIS A 280 -10.33 11.73 12.82
N TYR A 281 -10.67 10.55 12.33
CA TYR A 281 -12.05 10.08 12.16
C TYR A 281 -12.40 9.10 13.27
N THR A 282 -13.70 9.00 13.59
CA THR A 282 -14.22 8.01 14.55
C THR A 282 -15.18 7.08 13.83
N TYR A 283 -14.79 5.81 13.67
CA TYR A 283 -15.64 4.78 13.07
C TYR A 283 -15.90 3.66 14.08
N ARG A 284 -17.19 3.42 14.37
CA ARG A 284 -17.65 2.42 15.36
C ARG A 284 -16.94 2.55 16.72
N GLY A 285 -16.75 3.79 17.18
CA GLY A 285 -16.09 4.10 18.45
C GLY A 285 -14.56 4.02 18.44
N ARG A 286 -13.92 3.74 17.29
CA ARG A 286 -12.48 3.73 17.13
C ARG A 286 -11.98 4.95 16.38
N LYS A 287 -11.00 5.64 16.96
CA LYS A 287 -10.30 6.75 16.32
C LYS A 287 -9.22 6.26 15.37
N LEU A 288 -9.15 6.78 14.16
CA LEU A 288 -8.14 6.42 13.15
C LEU A 288 -7.83 7.58 12.21
N ILE A 289 -6.75 7.45 11.46
CA ILE A 289 -6.43 8.34 10.33
C ILE A 289 -7.08 7.78 9.06
N PRO A 290 -8.02 8.50 8.43
CA PRO A 290 -8.64 8.05 7.18
C PRO A 290 -7.64 8.09 6.02
N SER A 291 -7.87 7.28 5.00
CA SER A 291 -7.17 7.37 3.70
C SER A 291 -7.96 8.26 2.73
N TRP A 292 -7.64 8.30 1.44
CA TRP A 292 -8.42 9.08 0.49
C TRP A 292 -9.81 8.48 0.29
N GLY A 293 -9.88 7.19 -0.09
CA GLY A 293 -11.15 6.52 -0.40
C GLY A 293 -11.55 5.41 0.57
N GLY A 294 -10.80 5.18 1.64
CA GLY A 294 -11.13 4.16 2.64
C GLY A 294 -10.61 2.76 2.28
N SER A 295 -9.68 2.66 1.33
CA SER A 295 -9.16 1.39 0.83
C SER A 295 -8.06 0.76 1.69
N MET A 296 -7.88 -0.56 1.61
CA MET A 296 -6.81 -1.26 2.34
C MET A 296 -5.41 -0.99 1.76
N PHE A 297 -5.23 -0.94 0.44
CA PHE A 297 -3.89 -0.73 -0.15
C PHE A 297 -3.31 0.64 0.22
N GLU A 298 -4.15 1.69 0.21
CA GLU A 298 -3.78 3.06 0.58
C GLU A 298 -3.07 3.09 1.94
N ALA A 299 -3.66 2.42 2.92
CA ALA A 299 -3.13 2.41 4.28
C ALA A 299 -1.95 1.44 4.45
N LEU A 300 -1.92 0.29 3.76
CA LEU A 300 -1.07 -0.84 4.15
C LEU A 300 0.00 -1.27 3.14
N MET A 301 0.09 -0.68 1.96
CA MET A 301 1.17 -1.02 1.01
C MET A 301 2.55 -0.56 1.50
N VAL A 302 2.66 0.65 2.04
CA VAL A 302 3.93 1.21 2.56
C VAL A 302 4.52 0.44 3.74
N PRO A 303 3.75 -0.02 4.76
CA PRO A 303 4.32 -0.75 5.89
C PRO A 303 4.91 -2.12 5.55
N LEU A 304 4.69 -2.62 4.33
CA LEU A 304 5.45 -3.77 3.80
C LEU A 304 6.95 -3.50 3.77
N PHE A 305 7.36 -2.25 3.52
CA PHE A 305 8.74 -1.85 3.24
C PHE A 305 9.31 -0.91 4.30
N VAL A 306 8.52 0.08 4.74
CA VAL A 306 8.93 1.02 5.79
C VAL A 306 8.33 0.57 7.13
N PRO A 307 9.11 0.33 8.18
CA PRO A 307 8.57 -0.18 9.45
C PRO A 307 7.89 0.92 10.29
N GLU A 308 6.87 1.56 9.73
CA GLU A 308 6.14 2.70 10.32
C GLU A 308 5.57 2.35 11.70
N GLY A 309 4.96 1.16 11.83
CA GLY A 309 4.41 0.68 13.10
C GLY A 309 5.46 0.40 14.18
N GLU A 310 6.70 0.08 13.80
CA GLU A 310 7.81 -0.06 14.75
C GLU A 310 8.36 1.30 15.19
N TRP A 311 8.47 2.25 14.25
CA TRP A 311 9.03 3.57 14.52
C TRP A 311 8.06 4.51 15.20
N ALA A 312 6.76 4.32 15.00
CA ALA A 312 5.69 5.12 15.57
C ALA A 312 4.60 4.22 16.20
N PRO A 313 4.92 3.45 17.27
CA PRO A 313 4.03 2.43 17.80
C PRO A 313 2.73 2.99 18.41
N LYS A 314 2.73 4.27 18.81
CA LYS A 314 1.56 4.98 19.37
C LYS A 314 0.76 5.75 18.31
N ALA A 315 1.27 5.87 17.08
CA ALA A 315 0.61 6.54 15.97
C ALA A 315 0.32 5.53 14.85
N TRP A 316 1.24 5.34 13.89
CA TRP A 316 1.09 4.38 12.80
C TRP A 316 0.76 2.95 13.28
N GLY A 317 1.42 2.50 14.35
CA GLY A 317 1.15 1.18 14.94
C GLY A 317 -0.29 1.01 15.46
N VAL A 318 -0.92 2.10 15.90
CA VAL A 318 -2.32 2.14 16.35
C VAL A 318 -3.26 2.26 15.16
N THR A 319 -3.00 3.20 14.24
CA THR A 319 -3.90 3.45 13.10
C THR A 319 -4.00 2.24 12.18
N HIS A 320 -2.89 1.56 11.85
CA HIS A 320 -2.93 0.37 10.97
C HIS A 320 -3.88 -0.71 11.52
N LYS A 321 -3.78 -1.01 12.83
CA LYS A 321 -4.66 -2.00 13.47
C LYS A 321 -6.12 -1.58 13.46
N ARG A 322 -6.39 -0.31 13.79
CA ARG A 322 -7.77 0.22 13.83
C ARG A 322 -8.39 0.34 12.45
N TYR A 323 -7.59 0.64 11.44
CA TYR A 323 -8.00 0.66 10.04
C TYR A 323 -8.41 -0.74 9.57
N ILE A 324 -7.59 -1.76 9.84
CA ILE A 324 -7.92 -3.17 9.56
C ILE A 324 -9.19 -3.61 10.29
N ARG A 325 -9.31 -3.29 11.59
CA ARG A 325 -10.53 -3.64 12.36
C ARG A 325 -11.78 -2.97 11.81
N SER A 326 -11.66 -1.75 11.30
CA SER A 326 -12.78 -1.04 10.67
C SER A 326 -13.24 -1.73 9.39
N GLN A 327 -12.30 -2.20 8.56
CA GLN A 327 -12.59 -3.01 7.38
C GLN A 327 -13.23 -4.38 7.72
N ILE A 328 -12.73 -5.07 8.76
CA ILE A 328 -13.32 -6.33 9.24
C ILE A 328 -14.77 -6.11 9.68
N GLU A 329 -15.03 -5.14 10.54
CA GLU A 329 -16.37 -4.88 11.07
C GLU A 329 -17.33 -4.36 10.02
N HIS A 330 -16.86 -3.55 9.06
CA HIS A 330 -17.68 -3.13 7.93
C HIS A 330 -18.18 -4.35 7.14
N GLY A 331 -17.29 -5.26 6.74
CA GLY A 331 -17.67 -6.44 5.97
C GLY A 331 -18.51 -7.47 6.75
N LEU A 332 -18.20 -7.69 8.03
CA LEU A 332 -18.83 -8.74 8.83
C LEU A 332 -20.11 -8.29 9.55
N GLU A 333 -20.15 -7.05 10.06
CA GLU A 333 -21.23 -6.58 10.94
C GLU A 333 -22.17 -5.60 10.26
N GLU A 334 -21.64 -4.64 9.49
CA GLU A 334 -22.42 -3.60 8.83
C GLU A 334 -23.04 -4.11 7.53
N GLU A 335 -22.20 -4.51 6.57
CA GLU A 335 -22.64 -5.04 5.28
C GLU A 335 -23.10 -6.51 5.36
N LYS A 336 -22.74 -7.20 6.46
CA LYS A 336 -23.10 -8.61 6.72
C LYS A 336 -22.76 -9.55 5.56
N LEU A 337 -21.69 -9.26 4.83
CA LEU A 337 -21.21 -10.09 3.72
C LEU A 337 -20.66 -11.43 4.23
N GLY A 338 -20.22 -11.47 5.49
CA GLY A 338 -19.51 -12.62 6.04
C GLY A 338 -18.06 -12.74 5.55
N TYR A 339 -17.57 -11.73 4.83
CA TYR A 339 -16.20 -11.59 4.34
C TYR A 339 -15.77 -10.13 4.47
N TRP A 340 -14.49 -9.86 4.35
CA TRP A 340 -13.92 -8.52 4.42
C TRP A 340 -12.65 -8.40 3.56
N GLY A 341 -12.17 -7.17 3.38
CA GLY A 341 -10.95 -6.85 2.63
C GLY A 341 -11.27 -6.10 1.34
N PHE A 342 -11.47 -4.80 1.44
CA PHE A 342 -11.89 -3.93 0.34
C PHE A 342 -10.70 -3.11 -0.16
N SER A 343 -10.32 -3.34 -1.41
CA SER A 343 -9.22 -2.65 -2.08
C SER A 343 -9.46 -2.58 -3.59
N PRO A 344 -8.98 -1.55 -4.34
CA PRO A 344 -9.00 -1.57 -5.78
C PRO A 344 -8.47 -2.86 -6.36
N ALA A 345 -9.18 -3.35 -7.36
CA ALA A 345 -8.94 -4.61 -8.03
C ALA A 345 -9.72 -4.64 -9.35
N ASN A 346 -9.48 -5.69 -10.11
CA ASN A 346 -10.32 -6.08 -11.22
C ASN A 346 -11.77 -6.24 -10.76
N ILE A 347 -12.72 -5.73 -11.55
CA ILE A 347 -14.14 -6.04 -11.35
C ILE A 347 -14.32 -7.50 -11.80
N PRO A 348 -14.93 -8.40 -11.01
CA PRO A 348 -15.05 -9.81 -11.38
C PRO A 348 -15.69 -10.08 -12.76
N ALA A 349 -16.57 -9.19 -13.22
CA ALA A 349 -17.21 -9.25 -14.55
C ALA A 349 -16.39 -8.58 -15.68
N GLY A 350 -15.19 -8.08 -15.39
CA GLY A 350 -14.33 -7.33 -16.30
C GLY A 350 -14.28 -5.82 -16.00
N GLY A 351 -13.08 -5.24 -16.13
CA GLY A 351 -12.78 -3.84 -15.82
C GLY A 351 -11.99 -3.68 -14.52
N TYR A 352 -11.89 -2.45 -14.02
CA TYR A 352 -11.18 -2.11 -12.79
C TYR A 352 -12.03 -1.11 -11.99
N SER A 353 -12.06 -1.26 -10.67
CA SER A 353 -12.74 -0.30 -9.80
C SER A 353 -12.07 -0.25 -8.43
N GLU A 354 -12.28 0.87 -7.75
CA GLU A 354 -11.88 1.08 -6.38
C GLU A 354 -12.93 0.56 -5.41
N TYR A 355 -12.44 -0.14 -4.38
CA TYR A 355 -13.24 -0.68 -3.28
C TYR A 355 -12.61 -0.27 -1.95
N GLY A 356 -13.46 0.04 -0.98
CA GLY A 356 -13.04 0.50 0.33
C GLY A 356 -14.18 0.49 1.35
N VAL A 357 -13.94 1.19 2.46
CA VAL A 357 -14.95 1.53 3.45
C VAL A 357 -15.09 3.04 3.46
N ASP A 358 -16.14 3.51 2.80
CA ASP A 358 -16.45 4.93 2.59
C ASP A 358 -16.27 5.79 3.86
N ALA A 359 -16.88 5.36 4.98
CA ALA A 359 -16.85 6.05 6.27
C ALA A 359 -15.44 6.26 6.89
N ILE A 360 -14.40 5.63 6.35
CA ILE A 360 -12.99 5.83 6.75
C ILE A 360 -12.11 6.37 5.59
N GLY A 361 -12.72 6.87 4.52
CA GLY A 361 -12.11 7.67 3.47
C GLY A 361 -12.35 9.17 3.68
N MET A 362 -11.46 10.03 3.19
CA MET A 362 -11.56 11.49 3.34
C MET A 362 -12.55 12.10 2.35
N THR A 363 -12.60 11.60 1.12
CA THR A 363 -13.49 12.15 0.08
C THR A 363 -14.95 11.76 0.34
N VAL A 364 -15.88 12.67 0.02
CA VAL A 364 -17.33 12.46 0.20
C VAL A 364 -17.88 11.39 -0.76
N ASP A 365 -17.23 11.25 -1.92
CA ASP A 365 -17.49 10.16 -2.87
C ASP A 365 -16.45 9.05 -2.67
N GLY A 366 -16.29 8.57 -1.43
CA GLY A 366 -15.32 7.54 -1.09
C GLY A 366 -15.60 6.20 -1.76
N TYR A 367 -14.74 5.21 -1.49
CA TYR A 367 -14.88 3.92 -2.12
C TYR A 367 -15.86 3.04 -1.34
N PHE A 368 -16.96 2.70 -2.00
CA PHE A 368 -17.90 1.71 -1.48
C PHE A 368 -17.35 0.29 -1.63
N SER A 369 -17.66 -0.59 -0.67
CA SER A 369 -17.28 -2.00 -0.69
C SER A 369 -17.94 -2.76 -1.84
N LYS A 370 -19.16 -2.37 -2.25
CA LYS A 370 -19.95 -2.93 -3.36
C LYS A 370 -20.14 -4.46 -3.32
N GLY A 371 -19.90 -5.10 -2.18
CA GLY A 371 -19.91 -6.57 -2.09
C GLY A 371 -18.70 -7.27 -2.71
N VAL A 372 -17.66 -6.53 -3.10
CA VAL A 372 -16.45 -7.10 -3.71
C VAL A 372 -15.33 -7.15 -2.68
N VAL A 373 -14.83 -8.35 -2.38
CA VAL A 373 -13.65 -8.54 -1.52
C VAL A 373 -12.43 -8.94 -2.35
N THR A 374 -11.26 -8.57 -1.85
CA THR A 374 -9.99 -8.76 -2.55
C THR A 374 -9.02 -9.53 -1.65
N PRO A 375 -8.48 -10.67 -2.10
CA PRO A 375 -7.58 -11.47 -1.28
C PRO A 375 -6.34 -10.70 -0.80
N HIS A 376 -5.74 -9.83 -1.63
CA HIS A 376 -4.55 -9.05 -1.23
C HIS A 376 -4.80 -8.15 -0.02
N ALA A 377 -6.00 -7.59 0.15
CA ALA A 377 -6.34 -6.82 1.35
C ALA A 377 -6.20 -7.65 2.64
N SER A 378 -6.57 -8.93 2.60
CA SER A 378 -6.38 -9.84 3.73
C SER A 378 -4.90 -10.16 3.98
N PHE A 379 -4.08 -10.27 2.94
CA PHE A 379 -2.63 -10.46 3.06
C PHE A 379 -1.91 -9.23 3.60
N LEU A 380 -2.31 -8.02 3.17
CA LEU A 380 -1.81 -6.74 3.73
C LEU A 380 -2.07 -6.65 5.23
N ALA A 381 -3.27 -7.05 5.66
CA ALA A 381 -3.65 -7.06 7.08
C ALA A 381 -2.95 -8.15 7.91
N MET A 382 -2.39 -9.19 7.28
CA MET A 382 -1.94 -10.42 7.96
C MET A 382 -0.81 -10.19 8.96
N GLN A 383 0.04 -9.18 8.75
CA GLN A 383 1.10 -8.80 9.71
C GLN A 383 0.52 -8.32 11.05
N PHE A 384 -0.70 -7.80 11.04
CA PHE A 384 -1.35 -7.20 12.21
C PHE A 384 -2.45 -8.10 12.78
N GLU A 385 -3.22 -8.78 11.91
CA GLU A 385 -4.38 -9.61 12.26
C GLU A 385 -4.32 -11.01 11.61
N PRO A 386 -3.28 -11.82 11.89
CA PRO A 386 -3.00 -13.06 11.15
C PRO A 386 -4.12 -14.10 11.24
N LYS A 387 -4.80 -14.20 12.38
CA LYS A 387 -5.88 -15.18 12.58
C LYS A 387 -7.08 -14.86 11.71
N ASP A 388 -7.53 -13.61 11.74
CA ASP A 388 -8.69 -13.15 10.97
C ASP A 388 -8.38 -13.19 9.47
N SER A 389 -7.17 -12.78 9.05
CA SER A 389 -6.72 -12.86 7.66
C SER A 389 -6.71 -14.29 7.12
N VAL A 390 -6.09 -15.23 7.84
CA VAL A 390 -6.02 -16.64 7.39
C VAL A 390 -7.42 -17.27 7.34
N ALA A 391 -8.26 -17.00 8.35
CA ALA A 391 -9.63 -17.51 8.37
C ALA A 391 -10.46 -16.97 7.19
N ASN A 392 -10.36 -15.68 6.90
CA ASN A 392 -11.06 -15.05 5.78
C ASN A 392 -10.59 -15.62 4.43
N LEU A 393 -9.29 -15.74 4.21
CA LEU A 393 -8.72 -16.30 2.97
C LEU A 393 -9.10 -17.76 2.74
N LEU A 394 -9.05 -18.59 3.79
CA LEU A 394 -9.52 -19.98 3.71
C LEU A 394 -11.02 -20.06 3.39
N LYS A 395 -11.80 -19.13 3.95
CA LYS A 395 -13.24 -19.04 3.68
C LYS A 395 -13.50 -18.65 2.22
N ILE A 396 -12.85 -17.60 1.73
CA ILE A 396 -12.93 -17.14 0.34
C ILE A 396 -12.52 -18.25 -0.64
N ALA A 397 -11.40 -18.93 -0.38
CA ALA A 397 -10.93 -20.03 -1.22
C ALA A 397 -11.94 -21.19 -1.28
N ARG A 398 -12.49 -21.59 -0.13
CA ARG A 398 -13.44 -22.71 -0.04
C ARG A 398 -14.80 -22.37 -0.66
N ASP A 399 -15.33 -21.19 -0.36
CA ASP A 399 -16.72 -20.87 -0.68
C ASP A 399 -16.89 -20.41 -2.14
N PHE A 400 -15.83 -19.89 -2.78
CA PHE A 400 -15.88 -19.37 -4.15
C PHE A 400 -14.89 -20.01 -5.13
N GLY A 401 -13.98 -20.87 -4.67
CA GLY A 401 -12.92 -21.41 -5.53
C GLY A 401 -11.95 -20.33 -6.02
N ALA A 402 -11.74 -19.27 -5.24
CA ALA A 402 -10.92 -18.13 -5.65
C ALA A 402 -9.40 -18.39 -5.62
N TYR A 403 -8.99 -19.58 -5.19
CA TYR A 403 -7.59 -20.00 -5.15
C TYR A 403 -7.27 -20.95 -6.30
N HIS A 404 -6.34 -20.56 -7.15
CA HIS A 404 -5.78 -21.42 -8.19
C HIS A 404 -4.59 -22.19 -7.64
N ASP A 405 -4.67 -23.52 -7.67
CA ASP A 405 -3.56 -24.39 -7.28
C ASP A 405 -2.34 -24.11 -8.18
N GLY A 406 -1.23 -23.66 -7.58
CA GLY A 406 -0.01 -23.34 -8.31
C GLY A 406 0.10 -21.92 -8.88
N LEU A 407 -0.92 -21.05 -8.76
CA LEU A 407 -0.83 -19.63 -9.17
C LEU A 407 -1.29 -18.65 -8.06
N GLY A 408 -1.95 -19.14 -7.01
CA GLY A 408 -2.35 -18.32 -5.88
C GLY A 408 -3.78 -17.81 -5.98
N PHE A 409 -4.10 -16.75 -5.24
CA PHE A 409 -5.44 -16.17 -5.22
C PHE A 409 -5.68 -15.31 -6.46
N ARG A 410 -6.87 -15.45 -7.06
CA ARG A 410 -7.41 -14.54 -8.08
C ARG A 410 -7.74 -13.19 -7.45
N ASP A 411 -7.86 -12.17 -8.29
CA ASP A 411 -7.79 -10.77 -7.89
C ASP A 411 -8.91 -10.32 -6.94
N SER A 412 -10.13 -10.74 -7.21
CA SER A 412 -11.32 -10.29 -6.48
C SER A 412 -12.47 -11.28 -6.57
N VAL A 413 -13.42 -11.14 -5.64
CA VAL A 413 -14.65 -11.91 -5.57
C VAL A 413 -15.82 -10.98 -5.28
N ASP A 414 -16.85 -11.00 -6.11
CA ASP A 414 -18.16 -10.48 -5.75
C ASP A 414 -18.86 -11.55 -4.88
N VAL A 415 -18.97 -11.30 -3.58
CA VAL A 415 -19.50 -12.29 -2.63
C VAL A 415 -21.01 -12.32 -2.58
N ARG A 416 -21.70 -11.37 -3.26
CA ARG A 416 -23.16 -11.37 -3.40
C ARG A 416 -23.56 -12.26 -4.56
N GLU A 417 -22.87 -12.11 -5.69
CA GLU A 417 -23.17 -12.87 -6.92
C GLU A 417 -22.38 -14.19 -7.01
N GLY A 418 -21.31 -14.34 -6.22
CA GLY A 418 -20.42 -15.51 -6.26
C GLY A 418 -19.46 -15.53 -7.44
N THR A 419 -19.30 -14.40 -8.15
CA THR A 419 -18.42 -14.25 -9.30
C THR A 419 -17.00 -13.98 -8.84
N VAL A 420 -16.03 -14.69 -9.44
CA VAL A 420 -14.60 -14.51 -9.15
C VAL A 420 -13.92 -13.95 -10.39
N SER A 421 -13.02 -12.99 -10.21
CA SER A 421 -12.19 -12.49 -11.30
C SER A 421 -11.39 -13.61 -11.95
N ASP A 422 -11.24 -13.55 -13.27
CA ASP A 422 -10.38 -14.45 -14.04
C ASP A 422 -8.92 -13.98 -14.11
N PHE A 423 -8.58 -12.89 -13.41
CA PHE A 423 -7.25 -12.29 -13.49
C PHE A 423 -6.45 -12.46 -12.20
N MET A 424 -5.13 -12.34 -12.36
CA MET A 424 -4.19 -12.04 -11.30
C MET A 424 -3.37 -10.83 -11.73
N LEU A 425 -3.42 -9.73 -10.96
CA LEU A 425 -2.68 -8.51 -11.26
C LEU A 425 -1.29 -8.51 -10.62
N ALA A 426 -0.25 -8.07 -11.33
CA ALA A 426 1.12 -8.01 -10.82
C ALA A 426 1.23 -7.13 -9.57
N LEU A 427 0.46 -6.03 -9.51
CA LEU A 427 0.33 -5.18 -8.33
C LEU A 427 -0.14 -5.99 -7.11
N ASP A 428 -1.27 -6.67 -7.23
CA ASP A 428 -1.91 -7.35 -6.11
C ASP A 428 -1.14 -8.59 -5.69
N GLN A 429 -0.66 -9.40 -6.65
CA GLN A 429 0.24 -10.51 -6.37
C GLN A 429 1.56 -10.04 -5.73
N GLY A 430 2.09 -8.89 -6.17
CA GLY A 430 3.27 -8.26 -5.58
C GLY A 430 3.07 -7.82 -4.13
N MET A 431 1.87 -7.36 -3.78
CA MET A 431 1.50 -7.07 -2.38
C MET A 431 1.34 -8.35 -1.56
N ILE A 432 0.78 -9.43 -2.14
CA ILE A 432 0.64 -10.72 -1.47
C ILE A 432 2.01 -11.32 -1.15
N THR A 433 2.95 -11.36 -2.11
CA THR A 433 4.31 -11.88 -1.86
C THR A 433 5.01 -11.10 -0.77
N ALA A 434 4.93 -9.76 -0.79
CA ALA A 434 5.54 -8.90 0.20
C ALA A 434 4.88 -9.06 1.59
N GLY A 435 3.55 -9.13 1.67
CA GLY A 435 2.82 -9.38 2.91
C GLY A 435 3.20 -10.72 3.54
N LEU A 436 3.22 -11.79 2.75
CA LEU A 436 3.65 -13.12 3.19
C LEU A 436 5.12 -13.15 3.60
N ALA A 437 6.00 -12.48 2.86
CA ALA A 437 7.42 -12.34 3.21
C ALA A 437 7.61 -11.70 4.58
N GLN A 438 6.84 -10.66 4.89
CA GLN A 438 6.91 -9.97 6.17
C GLN A 438 6.33 -10.80 7.33
N VAL A 439 5.39 -11.72 7.07
CA VAL A 439 4.87 -12.66 8.08
C VAL A 439 5.84 -13.83 8.30
N LEU A 440 6.39 -14.40 7.22
CA LEU A 440 7.27 -15.57 7.27
C LEU A 440 8.70 -15.23 7.69
N SER A 441 9.19 -14.05 7.31
CA SER A 441 10.53 -13.54 7.62
C SER A 441 10.49 -12.03 7.84
N PRO A 442 10.04 -11.56 9.02
CA PRO A 442 9.87 -10.13 9.31
C PRO A 442 11.10 -9.29 8.97
N GLY A 443 10.89 -8.22 8.19
CA GLY A 443 11.95 -7.29 7.80
C GLY A 443 12.74 -7.69 6.55
N LEU A 444 12.43 -8.84 5.92
CA LEU A 444 13.13 -9.33 4.72
C LEU A 444 13.23 -8.28 3.61
N LEU A 445 12.16 -7.52 3.36
CA LEU A 445 12.12 -6.49 2.32
C LEU A 445 12.41 -5.07 2.84
N GLN A 446 12.69 -4.92 4.13
CA GLN A 446 12.82 -3.60 4.77
C GLN A 446 14.27 -3.10 4.87
N GLY A 447 15.27 -3.93 4.52
CA GLY A 447 16.69 -3.60 4.72
C GLY A 447 17.11 -2.28 4.08
N ALA A 448 16.68 -2.03 2.84
CA ALA A 448 16.97 -0.79 2.12
C ALA A 448 16.35 0.47 2.77
N PHE A 449 15.29 0.28 3.55
CA PHE A 449 14.50 1.35 4.16
C PHE A 449 14.79 1.50 5.67
N ARG A 450 15.70 0.71 6.24
CA ARG A 450 16.11 0.81 7.66
C ARG A 450 17.41 1.58 7.89
N SER A 451 18.06 2.01 6.82
CA SER A 451 19.39 2.64 6.86
C SER A 451 19.41 3.98 6.12
N GLY A 452 20.59 4.60 6.01
CA GLY A 452 20.79 5.81 5.20
C GLY A 452 19.83 6.96 5.53
N GLY A 453 19.26 7.54 4.48
CA GLY A 453 18.29 8.63 4.55
C GLY A 453 17.04 8.31 5.36
N PHE A 454 16.49 7.10 5.22
CA PHE A 454 15.33 6.67 5.99
C PHE A 454 15.62 6.70 7.49
N ARG A 455 16.78 6.19 7.92
CA ARG A 455 17.16 6.23 9.35
C ARG A 455 17.40 7.65 9.85
N ARG A 456 18.01 8.52 9.05
CA ARG A 456 18.46 9.86 9.47
C ARG A 456 17.41 10.96 9.32
N ARG A 457 16.50 10.85 8.34
CA ARG A 457 15.55 11.90 7.97
C ARG A 457 14.09 11.46 8.14
N VAL A 458 13.71 10.25 7.72
CA VAL A 458 12.32 9.77 7.82
C VAL A 458 11.96 9.27 9.22
N ARG A 459 12.76 8.37 9.79
CA ARG A 459 12.50 7.77 11.12
C ARG A 459 12.28 8.82 12.22
N PRO A 460 13.07 9.92 12.31
CA PRO A 460 12.82 10.95 13.32
C PRO A 460 11.45 11.63 13.18
N LEU A 461 10.96 11.82 11.96
CA LEU A 461 9.62 12.39 11.71
C LEU A 461 8.54 11.43 12.23
N LEU A 462 8.62 10.14 11.84
CA LEU A 462 7.65 9.14 12.31
C LEU A 462 7.68 8.97 13.83
N ALA A 463 8.86 9.05 14.45
CA ALA A 463 8.99 8.92 15.90
C ALA A 463 8.36 10.09 16.68
N LYS A 464 8.26 11.28 16.06
CA LYS A 464 7.56 12.44 16.63
C LYS A 464 6.05 12.42 16.36
N GLU A 465 5.60 11.62 15.39
CA GLU A 465 4.20 11.57 15.00
C GLU A 465 3.31 11.17 16.18
N ASP A 466 2.26 11.96 16.36
CA ASP A 466 1.19 11.73 17.31
C ASP A 466 -0.11 12.10 16.62
N PHE A 467 -0.91 11.09 16.30
CA PHE A 467 -2.21 11.26 15.67
C PHE A 467 -3.32 11.68 16.65
N GLY A 468 -3.05 11.76 17.96
CA GLY A 468 -4.08 12.09 18.96
C GLY A 468 -5.13 10.99 19.12
N ILE A 469 -4.83 9.77 18.68
CA ILE A 469 -5.73 8.62 18.71
C ILE A 469 -5.36 7.58 19.77
N ALA A 470 -4.23 7.73 20.47
CA ALA A 470 -3.68 6.72 21.38
C ALA A 470 -4.59 6.40 22.57
#